data_AF-A0A2I0D8K4-F1
#
_entry.id   AF-A0A2I0D8K4-F1
#
_cell.length_a   1.000
_cell.length_b   1.000
_cell.length_c   1.000
_cell.angle_alpha   90.00
_cell.angle_beta   90.00
_cell.angle_gamma   90.00
#
_symmetry.space_group_name_H-M   'P 1'
#
loop_
_entity.id
_entity.type
_entity.pdbx_description
1 polymer ?
#
loop_
_entity_poly.entity_id
_entity_poly.type
_entity_poly.pdbx_seq_one_letter_code
_entity_poly.pdbx_strand_id
1 'polypeptide(L)'
;MKKSIEYIANKSKELLSTQIDSYRSLHQKAGTVIAVGALFAPLFLFLVEKAELWVRITASILITPLIAGIILLLLTLTAKKLNQGYDESNFENLINQDIDEVQKIEIAYNKYSIEKNEKILTNQNKKYNWGIGLIIIAIILSIFLLILDTSIKNNSSHNKQNNTMAKDNKKTKTSSKTDSVKIVTLPKVDPKKVIQLNEGVDPKKETRKDKK
;
A
#
# COMPACT_ATOMS: atom_id res chain seq x y z
N MET A 1 39.33 -10.41 -0.83
CA MET A 1 38.26 -11.42 -0.82
C MET A 1 37.54 -11.49 0.51
N LYS A 2 38.23 -11.69 1.64
CA LYS A 2 37.64 -11.77 2.99
C LYS A 2 36.71 -10.60 3.35
N LYS A 3 37.16 -9.35 3.16
CA LYS A 3 36.34 -8.14 3.36
C LYS A 3 35.05 -8.10 2.53
N SER A 4 35.03 -8.72 1.35
CA SER A 4 33.86 -8.74 0.48
C SER A 4 32.81 -9.74 0.94
N ILE A 5 33.23 -10.90 1.47
CA ILE A 5 32.32 -11.93 1.99
C ILE A 5 31.68 -11.40 3.28
N GLU A 6 32.48 -10.84 4.19
CA GLU A 6 31.99 -10.19 5.41
C GLU A 6 30.99 -9.06 5.11
N TYR A 7 31.30 -8.21 4.13
CA TYR A 7 30.39 -7.16 3.69
C TYR A 7 29.05 -7.73 3.18
N ILE A 8 29.08 -8.81 2.39
CA ILE A 8 27.86 -9.45 1.88
C ILE A 8 27.07 -10.10 3.01
N ALA A 9 27.73 -10.77 3.96
CA ALA A 9 27.09 -11.37 5.13
C ALA A 9 26.33 -10.29 5.92
N ASN A 10 27.01 -9.20 6.27
CA ASN A 10 26.41 -8.06 6.97
C ASN A 10 25.23 -7.44 6.20
N LYS A 11 25.38 -7.22 4.88
CA LYS A 11 24.31 -6.66 4.05
C LYS A 11 23.12 -7.60 3.94
N SER A 12 23.34 -8.91 3.86
CA SER A 12 22.27 -9.91 3.80
C SER A 12 21.46 -9.95 5.08
N LYS A 13 22.11 -9.82 6.24
CA LYS A 13 21.46 -9.72 7.56
C LYS A 13 20.65 -8.43 7.70
N GLU A 14 21.19 -7.30 7.25
CA GLU A 14 20.49 -6.02 7.24
C GLU A 14 19.22 -6.07 6.37
N LEU A 15 19.31 -6.66 5.17
CA LEU A 15 18.16 -6.84 4.28
C LEU A 15 17.07 -7.72 4.91
N LEU A 16 17.47 -8.80 5.58
CA LEU A 16 16.53 -9.68 6.26
C LEU A 16 15.84 -8.97 7.44
N SER A 17 16.59 -8.23 8.26
CA SER A 17 16.03 -7.40 9.33
C SER A 17 15.02 -6.40 8.76
N THR A 18 15.39 -5.71 7.68
CA THR A 18 14.53 -4.73 7.01
C THR A 18 13.23 -5.37 6.51
N GLN A 19 13.25 -6.61 6.00
CA GLN A 19 12.03 -7.33 5.62
C GLN A 19 11.14 -7.65 6.83
N ILE A 20 11.73 -8.09 7.94
CA ILE A 20 11.01 -8.39 9.18
C ILE A 20 10.37 -7.12 9.74
N ASP A 21 11.10 -6.01 9.74
CA ASP A 21 10.60 -4.73 10.22
C ASP A 21 9.52 -4.16 9.29
N SER A 22 9.68 -4.32 7.98
CA SER A 22 8.65 -3.98 6.99
C SER A 22 7.37 -4.77 7.22
N TYR A 23 7.46 -6.06 7.51
CA TYR A 23 6.32 -6.91 7.83
C TYR A 23 5.59 -6.43 9.10
N ARG A 24 6.34 -6.11 10.16
CA ARG A 24 5.78 -5.57 11.42
C ARG A 24 5.12 -4.20 11.19
N SER A 25 5.78 -3.32 10.44
CA SER A 25 5.24 -2.01 10.05
C SER A 25 3.93 -2.14 9.27
N LEU A 26 3.85 -3.09 8.32
CA LEU A 26 2.63 -3.37 7.56
C LEU A 26 1.47 -3.76 8.49
N HIS A 27 1.72 -4.59 9.51
CA HIS A 27 0.70 -4.97 10.49
C HIS A 27 0.22 -3.77 11.31
N GLN A 28 1.14 -2.94 11.80
CA GLN A 28 0.80 -1.73 12.56
C GLN A 28 -0.03 -0.75 11.72
N LYS A 29 0.39 -0.51 10.47
CA LYS A 29 -0.35 0.32 9.51
C LYS A 29 -1.74 -0.25 9.23
N ALA A 30 -1.86 -1.56 8.98
CA ALA A 30 -3.15 -2.22 8.75
C ALA A 30 -4.08 -2.09 9.95
N GLY A 31 -3.58 -2.33 11.18
CA GLY A 31 -4.36 -2.16 12.41
C GLY A 31 -4.88 -0.73 12.59
N THR A 32 -4.04 0.26 12.29
CA THR A 32 -4.43 1.68 12.35
C THR A 32 -5.54 2.01 11.34
N VAL A 33 -5.41 1.56 10.09
CA VAL A 33 -6.42 1.80 9.06
C VAL A 33 -7.74 1.09 9.38
N ILE A 34 -7.69 -0.13 9.93
CA ILE A 34 -8.90 -0.84 10.40
C ILE A 34 -9.60 -0.03 11.49
N ALA A 35 -8.85 0.44 12.50
CA ALA A 35 -9.43 1.21 13.61
C ALA A 35 -10.13 2.48 13.09
N VAL A 36 -9.49 3.24 12.22
CA VAL A 36 -10.08 4.44 11.60
C VAL A 36 -11.28 4.09 10.72
N GLY A 37 -11.15 3.08 9.86
CA GLY A 37 -12.22 2.64 8.95
C GLY A 37 -13.45 2.08 9.68
N ALA A 38 -13.25 1.38 10.79
CA ALA A 38 -14.35 0.85 11.60
C ALA A 38 -15.19 1.94 12.27
N LEU A 39 -14.57 3.09 12.61
CA LEU A 39 -15.28 4.25 13.13
C LEU A 39 -16.04 5.02 12.04
N PHE A 40 -15.56 4.97 10.79
CA PHE A 40 -16.20 5.67 9.67
C PHE A 40 -17.62 5.16 9.38
N ALA A 41 -17.84 3.84 9.38
CA ALA A 41 -19.14 3.25 9.06
C ALA A 41 -20.30 3.78 9.93
N PRO A 42 -20.25 3.70 11.28
CA PRO A 42 -21.32 4.20 12.12
C PRO A 42 -21.49 5.72 12.01
N LEU A 43 -20.40 6.48 11.89
CA LEU A 43 -20.47 7.94 11.70
C LEU A 43 -21.17 8.31 10.39
N PHE A 44 -20.82 7.63 9.30
CA PHE A 44 -21.42 7.88 8.00
C PHE A 44 -22.91 7.54 7.99
N LEU A 45 -23.30 6.38 8.56
CA LEU A 45 -24.70 5.99 8.68
C LEU A 45 -25.53 6.97 9.51
N PHE A 46 -24.95 7.48 10.60
CA PHE A 46 -25.59 8.49 11.43
C PHE A 46 -25.85 9.79 10.66
N LEU A 47 -24.90 10.23 9.83
CA LEU A 47 -25.05 11.45 9.02
C LEU A 47 -26.15 11.33 7.96
N VAL A 48 -26.37 10.15 7.40
CA VAL A 48 -27.40 9.93 6.36
C VAL A 48 -28.75 9.46 6.93
N GLU A 49 -28.87 9.23 8.24
CA GLU A 49 -30.08 8.67 8.86
C GLU A 49 -31.34 9.49 8.54
N LYS A 50 -31.20 10.82 8.52
CA LYS A 50 -32.27 11.78 8.24
C LYS A 50 -32.34 12.22 6.76
N ALA A 51 -31.52 11.64 5.90
CA ALA A 51 -31.53 11.94 4.47
C ALA A 51 -32.73 11.28 3.77
N GLU A 52 -32.96 11.66 2.51
CA GLU A 52 -33.99 11.04 1.68
C GLU A 52 -33.74 9.53 1.51
N LEU A 53 -34.82 8.78 1.29
CA LEU A 53 -34.77 7.30 1.19
C LEU A 53 -33.75 6.82 0.14
N TRP A 54 -33.66 7.49 -1.01
CA TRP A 54 -32.71 7.12 -2.06
C TRP A 54 -31.26 7.30 -1.60
N VAL A 55 -30.93 8.40 -0.92
CA VAL A 55 -29.60 8.67 -0.36
C VAL A 55 -29.23 7.62 0.68
N ARG A 56 -30.18 7.22 1.54
CA ARG A 56 -29.97 6.15 2.53
C ARG A 56 -29.67 4.80 1.89
N ILE A 57 -30.39 4.43 0.82
CA ILE A 57 -30.14 3.19 0.09
C ILE A 57 -28.74 3.22 -0.56
N THR A 58 -28.39 4.32 -1.24
CA THR A 58 -27.07 4.48 -1.85
C THR A 58 -25.96 4.43 -0.81
N ALA A 59 -26.13 5.10 0.34
CA ALA A 59 -25.18 5.07 1.43
C ALA A 59 -24.97 3.66 1.99
N SER A 60 -26.04 2.87 2.13
CA SER A 60 -25.93 1.48 2.57
C SER A 60 -25.12 0.62 1.60
N ILE A 61 -25.25 0.85 0.28
CA ILE A 61 -24.45 0.17 -0.74
C ILE A 61 -22.97 0.56 -0.63
N LEU A 62 -22.68 1.84 -0.39
CA LEU A 62 -21.30 2.37 -0.28
C LEU A 62 -20.52 1.82 0.93
N ILE A 63 -21.19 1.24 1.92
CA ILE A 63 -20.53 0.57 3.05
C ILE A 63 -19.97 -0.81 2.65
N THR A 64 -20.53 -1.46 1.64
CA THR A 64 -20.07 -2.78 1.16
C THR A 64 -18.57 -2.80 0.84
N PRO A 65 -18.02 -1.89 0.00
CA PRO A 65 -16.58 -1.85 -0.26
C PRO A 65 -15.75 -1.52 0.99
N LEU A 66 -16.28 -0.74 1.94
CA LEU A 66 -15.60 -0.46 3.21
C LEU A 66 -15.43 -1.74 4.03
N ILE A 67 -16.50 -2.53 4.19
CA ILE A 67 -16.47 -3.82 4.89
C ILE A 67 -15.49 -4.78 4.20
N ALA A 68 -15.58 -4.89 2.86
CA ALA A 68 -14.66 -5.73 2.09
C ALA A 68 -13.20 -5.30 2.31
N GLY A 69 -12.92 -4.00 2.29
CA GLY A 69 -11.58 -3.46 2.57
C GLY A 69 -11.07 -3.82 3.96
N ILE A 70 -11.91 -3.69 4.99
CA ILE A 70 -11.57 -4.08 6.37
C ILE A 70 -11.27 -5.59 6.46
N ILE A 71 -12.05 -6.44 5.80
CA ILE A 71 -11.80 -7.89 5.75
C ILE A 71 -10.43 -8.19 5.11
N LEU A 72 -10.08 -7.52 4.00
CA LEU A 72 -8.77 -7.68 3.37
C LEU A 72 -7.62 -7.25 4.30
N LEU A 73 -7.79 -6.16 5.06
CA LEU A 73 -6.80 -5.72 6.04
C LEU A 73 -6.68 -6.70 7.22
N LEU A 74 -7.79 -7.26 7.71
CA LEU A 74 -7.76 -8.32 8.73
C LEU A 74 -7.00 -9.57 8.24
N LEU A 75 -7.17 -9.95 6.98
CA LEU A 75 -6.40 -11.03 6.36
C LEU A 75 -4.90 -10.70 6.22
N THR A 76 -4.54 -9.41 6.26
CA THR A 76 -3.14 -8.96 6.29
C THR A 76 -2.54 -9.13 7.68
N LEU A 77 -3.34 -8.91 8.74
CA LEU A 77 -2.93 -9.10 10.14
C LEU A 77 -2.75 -10.57 10.56
N THR A 78 -3.12 -11.52 9.70
CA THR A 78 -2.94 -12.94 10.01
C THR A 78 -1.45 -13.26 10.12
N ALA A 79 -1.04 -13.71 11.31
CA ALA A 79 0.34 -14.06 11.59
C ALA A 79 0.89 -15.08 10.57
N LYS A 80 2.07 -14.78 10.03
CA LYS A 80 2.84 -15.65 9.15
C LYS A 80 4.22 -15.84 9.75
N LYS A 81 4.72 -17.07 9.70
CA LYS A 81 6.09 -17.38 10.10
C LYS A 81 7.03 -16.78 9.07
N LEU A 82 7.94 -15.92 9.52
CA LEU A 82 9.06 -15.42 8.72
C LEU A 82 10.32 -16.21 9.09
N ASN A 83 11.17 -16.45 8.09
CA ASN A 83 12.46 -17.11 8.30
C ASN A 83 13.48 -16.09 8.82
N GLN A 84 14.32 -16.50 9.77
CA GLN A 84 15.30 -15.64 10.46
C GLN A 84 16.73 -15.77 9.92
N GLY A 85 16.96 -16.50 8.82
CA GLY A 85 18.25 -16.43 8.11
C GLY A 85 19.39 -17.22 8.74
N TYR A 86 19.11 -18.01 9.79
CA TYR A 86 20.15 -18.69 10.55
C TYR A 86 19.71 -20.09 10.98
N ASP A 87 20.67 -21.02 11.00
CA ASP A 87 20.47 -22.38 11.45
C ASP A 87 21.00 -22.57 12.87
N GLU A 88 20.11 -22.36 13.83
CA GLU A 88 20.39 -22.49 15.26
C GLU A 88 20.82 -23.92 15.63
N SER A 89 20.35 -24.93 14.87
CA SER A 89 20.66 -26.34 15.17
C SER A 89 22.09 -26.74 14.84
N ASN A 90 22.80 -25.93 14.03
CA ASN A 90 24.19 -26.17 13.64
C ASN A 90 25.19 -25.25 14.37
N PHE A 91 24.79 -24.57 15.44
CA PHE A 91 25.63 -23.59 16.14
C PHE A 91 26.96 -24.20 16.62
N GLU A 92 26.93 -25.37 17.23
CA GLU A 92 28.12 -26.07 17.73
C GLU A 92 29.09 -26.45 16.61
N ASN A 93 28.56 -26.79 15.43
CA ASN A 93 29.35 -27.12 14.25
C ASN A 93 30.01 -25.86 13.65
N LEU A 94 29.30 -24.71 13.68
CA LEU A 94 29.79 -23.43 13.17
C LEU A 94 30.90 -22.82 14.03
N ILE A 95 30.93 -23.08 15.34
CA ILE A 95 31.98 -22.59 16.25
C ILE A 95 33.37 -23.13 15.87
N ASN A 96 33.43 -24.34 15.32
CA ASN A 96 34.69 -25.03 15.00
C ASN A 96 35.14 -24.85 13.54
N GLN A 97 34.39 -24.07 12.73
CA GLN A 97 34.69 -23.83 11.32
C GLN A 97 35.51 -22.55 11.08
N ASP A 98 36.13 -22.45 9.91
CA ASP A 98 36.81 -21.22 9.50
C ASP A 98 35.79 -20.08 9.29
N ILE A 99 36.19 -18.86 9.65
CA ILE A 99 35.32 -17.67 9.55
C ILE A 99 34.79 -17.48 8.12
N ASP A 100 35.58 -17.76 7.09
CA ASP A 100 35.14 -17.61 5.71
C ASP A 100 34.06 -18.65 5.33
N GLU A 101 34.05 -19.82 5.97
CA GLU A 101 32.99 -20.84 5.79
C GLU A 101 31.72 -20.48 6.54
N VAL A 102 31.85 -20.03 7.79
CA VAL A 102 30.73 -19.55 8.61
C VAL A 102 29.99 -18.42 7.89
N GLN A 103 30.71 -17.44 7.35
CA GLN A 103 30.10 -16.34 6.59
C GLN A 103 29.39 -16.81 5.31
N LYS A 104 29.94 -17.80 4.60
CA LYS A 104 29.27 -18.35 3.40
C LYS A 104 27.97 -19.07 3.76
N ILE A 105 27.97 -19.82 4.86
CA ILE A 105 26.78 -20.51 5.37
C ILE A 105 25.72 -19.48 5.79
N GLU A 106 26.11 -18.44 6.51
CA GLU A 106 25.22 -17.33 6.88
C GLU A 106 24.60 -16.67 5.63
N ILE A 107 25.41 -16.34 4.62
CA ILE A 107 24.93 -15.77 3.36
C ILE A 107 23.91 -16.71 2.68
N ALA A 108 24.14 -18.03 2.70
CA ALA A 108 23.25 -19.00 2.08
C ALA A 108 21.89 -19.06 2.80
N TYR A 109 21.87 -19.13 4.14
CA TYR A 109 20.64 -19.13 4.92
C TYR A 109 19.89 -17.80 4.86
N ASN A 110 20.60 -16.68 4.89
CA ASN A 110 20.01 -15.35 4.70
C ASN A 110 19.37 -15.21 3.32
N LYS A 111 20.07 -15.63 2.25
CA LYS A 111 19.52 -15.62 0.89
C LYS A 111 18.23 -16.43 0.79
N TYR A 112 18.24 -17.67 1.29
CA TYR A 112 17.06 -18.53 1.29
C TYR A 112 15.89 -17.88 2.05
N SER A 113 16.18 -17.29 3.21
CA SER A 113 15.17 -16.63 4.05
C SER A 113 14.57 -15.40 3.36
N ILE A 114 15.41 -14.58 2.73
CA ILE A 114 14.98 -13.40 1.96
C ILE A 114 14.03 -13.79 0.84
N GLU A 115 14.39 -14.80 0.04
CA GLU A 115 13.56 -15.26 -1.10
C GLU A 115 12.20 -15.82 -0.65
N LYS A 116 12.18 -16.53 0.49
CA LYS A 116 10.92 -17.08 1.05
C LYS A 116 10.07 -15.99 1.68
N ASN A 117 10.68 -15.10 2.45
CA ASN A 117 9.99 -13.99 3.10
C ASN A 117 9.40 -13.02 2.07
N GLU A 118 10.09 -12.78 0.95
CA GLU A 118 9.59 -11.94 -0.14
C GLU A 118 8.23 -12.41 -0.69
N LYS A 119 8.03 -13.72 -0.86
CA LYS A 119 6.73 -14.28 -1.29
C LYS A 119 5.61 -14.02 -0.28
N ILE A 120 5.93 -14.05 1.02
CA ILE A 120 4.99 -13.76 2.10
C ILE A 120 4.65 -12.27 2.10
N LEU A 121 5.68 -11.41 2.10
CA LEU A 121 5.52 -9.95 2.11
C LEU A 121 4.74 -9.46 0.89
N THR A 122 5.06 -9.92 -0.31
CA THR A 122 4.36 -9.50 -1.54
C THR A 122 2.88 -9.85 -1.52
N ASN A 123 2.52 -11.05 -1.04
CA ASN A 123 1.12 -11.46 -0.92
C ASN A 123 0.37 -10.62 0.14
N GLN A 124 1.00 -10.35 1.29
CA GLN A 124 0.41 -9.48 2.30
C GLN A 124 0.27 -8.04 1.81
N ASN A 125 1.28 -7.50 1.13
CA ASN A 125 1.24 -6.15 0.60
C ASN A 125 0.14 -5.99 -0.45
N LYS A 126 -0.08 -7.01 -1.30
CA LYS A 126 -1.20 -7.01 -2.26
C LYS A 126 -2.55 -6.91 -1.56
N LYS A 127 -2.78 -7.68 -0.50
CA LYS A 127 -4.01 -7.63 0.29
C LYS A 127 -4.18 -6.28 0.98
N TYR A 128 -3.09 -5.76 1.56
CA TYR A 128 -3.05 -4.45 2.19
C TYR A 128 -3.44 -3.34 1.21
N ASN A 129 -2.76 -3.28 0.05
CA ASN A 129 -3.00 -2.27 -0.99
C ASN A 129 -4.42 -2.33 -1.56
N TRP A 130 -4.96 -3.54 -1.76
CA TRP A 130 -6.36 -3.70 -2.16
C TRP A 130 -7.33 -3.26 -1.06
N GLY A 131 -7.05 -3.64 0.19
CA GLY A 131 -7.88 -3.27 1.34
C GLY A 131 -7.96 -1.77 1.55
N ILE A 132 -6.80 -1.08 1.57
CA ILE A 132 -6.75 0.37 1.71
C ILE A 132 -7.38 1.08 0.51
N GLY A 133 -7.19 0.56 -0.71
CA GLY A 133 -7.80 1.11 -1.92
C GLY A 133 -9.33 1.09 -1.86
N LEU A 134 -9.93 -0.03 -1.42
CA LEU A 134 -11.37 -0.14 -1.24
C LEU A 134 -11.91 0.85 -0.20
N ILE A 135 -11.21 1.00 0.93
CA ILE A 135 -11.59 1.94 2.00
C ILE A 135 -11.54 3.38 1.48
N ILE A 136 -10.46 3.76 0.79
CA ILE A 136 -10.31 5.12 0.24
C ILE A 136 -11.43 5.42 -0.77
N ILE A 137 -11.72 4.49 -1.69
CA ILE A 137 -12.80 4.66 -2.67
C ILE A 137 -14.15 4.81 -1.96
N ALA A 138 -14.43 3.97 -0.96
CA ALA A 138 -15.66 4.04 -0.19
C ALA A 138 -15.82 5.40 0.50
N ILE A 139 -14.76 5.91 1.14
CA ILE A 139 -14.76 7.21 1.82
C ILE A 139 -14.99 8.34 0.82
N ILE A 140 -14.28 8.36 -0.32
CA ILE A 140 -14.43 9.39 -1.35
C ILE A 140 -15.85 9.42 -1.89
N LEU A 141 -16.42 8.27 -2.23
CA LEU A 141 -17.79 8.18 -2.73
C LEU A 141 -18.82 8.59 -1.67
N SER A 142 -18.57 8.26 -0.41
CA SER A 142 -19.43 8.65 0.72
C SER A 142 -19.44 10.17 0.92
N ILE A 143 -18.27 10.81 0.88
CA ILE A 143 -18.14 12.27 0.95
C ILE A 143 -18.86 12.92 -0.24
N PHE A 144 -18.67 12.38 -1.45
CA PHE A 144 -19.34 12.88 -2.65
C PHE A 144 -20.87 12.79 -2.54
N LEU A 145 -21.40 11.69 -2.01
CA LEU A 145 -22.83 11.51 -1.77
C LEU A 145 -23.37 12.56 -0.78
N LEU A 146 -22.65 12.85 0.30
CA LEU A 146 -23.05 13.87 1.29
C LEU A 146 -23.09 15.28 0.68
N ILE A 147 -22.12 15.61 -0.19
CA ILE A 147 -22.08 16.89 -0.90
C ILE A 147 -23.27 17.00 -1.86
N LEU A 148 -23.61 15.93 -2.58
CA LEU A 148 -24.77 15.90 -3.47
C LEU A 148 -26.08 16.07 -2.69
N ASP A 149 -26.26 15.35 -1.60
CA ASP A 149 -27.46 15.48 -0.74
C ASP A 149 -27.61 16.93 -0.23
N THR A 150 -26.54 17.50 0.30
CA THR A 150 -26.52 18.90 0.78
C THR A 150 -26.82 19.90 -0.35
N SER A 151 -26.24 19.68 -1.54
CA SER A 151 -26.44 20.56 -2.70
C SER A 151 -27.87 20.49 -3.24
N ILE A 152 -28.46 19.30 -3.30
CA ILE A 152 -29.86 19.10 -3.71
C ILE A 152 -30.78 19.79 -2.70
N LYS A 153 -30.55 19.60 -1.40
CA LYS A 153 -31.38 20.22 -0.34
C LYS A 153 -31.31 21.75 -0.37
N ASN A 154 -30.12 22.31 -0.60
CA ASN A 154 -29.93 23.75 -0.75
C ASN A 154 -30.59 24.29 -2.03
N ASN A 155 -30.44 23.59 -3.15
CA ASN A 155 -31.09 23.98 -4.41
C ASN A 155 -32.61 23.87 -4.33
N SER A 156 -33.17 22.82 -3.73
CA SER A 156 -34.61 22.68 -3.48
C SER A 156 -35.16 23.78 -2.58
N SER A 157 -34.34 24.30 -1.65
CA SER A 157 -34.71 25.43 -0.78
C SER A 157 -34.63 26.77 -1.52
N HIS A 158 -33.67 26.95 -2.43
CA HIS A 158 -33.55 28.16 -3.28
C HIS A 158 -34.46 28.16 -4.52
N ASN A 159 -34.91 27.01 -5.00
CA ASN A 159 -35.75 26.90 -6.20
C ASN A 159 -37.23 27.27 -5.94
N LYS A 160 -37.60 27.53 -4.68
CA LYS A 160 -38.83 28.29 -4.36
C LYS A 160 -38.70 29.80 -4.57
N GLN A 161 -37.48 30.33 -4.79
CA GLN A 161 -37.22 31.77 -4.88
C GLN A 161 -36.61 32.25 -6.20
N ASN A 162 -36.00 31.40 -7.03
CA ASN A 162 -35.18 31.85 -8.15
C ASN A 162 -35.60 31.33 -9.54
N ASN A 163 -36.91 31.31 -9.84
CA ASN A 163 -37.39 31.24 -11.22
C ASN A 163 -37.29 32.63 -11.89
N THR A 164 -36.07 33.15 -12.06
CA THR A 164 -35.80 34.21 -13.04
C THR A 164 -34.29 34.32 -13.30
N MET A 165 -33.94 34.03 -14.56
CA MET A 165 -32.70 34.43 -15.25
C MET A 165 -31.39 33.75 -14.83
N ALA A 166 -30.88 32.87 -15.72
CA ALA A 166 -29.74 33.21 -16.59
C ALA A 166 -29.22 31.96 -17.32
N LYS A 167 -29.33 31.97 -18.66
CA LYS A 167 -28.49 31.20 -19.59
C LYS A 167 -27.29 32.08 -19.96
N ASP A 168 -26.07 31.54 -20.00
CA ASP A 168 -25.34 31.22 -21.25
C ASP A 168 -23.84 30.94 -21.03
N ASN A 169 -23.37 29.82 -21.64
CA ASN A 169 -22.11 29.53 -22.38
C ASN A 169 -20.77 30.20 -21.95
N LYS A 170 -19.56 29.58 -21.95
CA LYS A 170 -18.87 28.81 -23.03
C LYS A 170 -17.45 28.32 -22.57
N LYS A 171 -16.91 27.27 -23.22
CA LYS A 171 -15.51 26.70 -23.20
C LYS A 171 -14.39 27.76 -23.40
N THR A 172 -13.09 27.55 -23.06
CA THR A 172 -12.10 26.64 -23.72
C THR A 172 -10.73 26.58 -23.00
N LYS A 173 -9.95 25.52 -23.26
CA LYS A 173 -8.57 25.12 -22.83
C LYS A 173 -7.43 26.11 -23.19
N THR A 174 -6.23 25.97 -22.60
CA THR A 174 -4.93 25.61 -23.27
C THR A 174 -3.74 25.50 -22.27
N SER A 175 -2.75 24.67 -22.61
CA SER A 175 -1.53 24.26 -21.87
C SER A 175 -0.37 25.27 -21.83
N SER A 176 0.63 25.06 -20.96
CA SER A 176 2.06 25.20 -21.34
C SER A 176 3.03 24.36 -20.48
N LYS A 177 4.08 23.91 -21.17
CA LYS A 177 5.36 23.26 -20.78
C LYS A 177 6.31 24.26 -20.09
N THR A 178 7.48 23.99 -19.52
CA THR A 178 8.37 22.88 -19.08
C THR A 178 9.56 23.65 -18.47
N ASP A 179 10.23 23.18 -17.42
CA ASP A 179 11.67 23.48 -17.24
C ASP A 179 12.39 22.33 -16.53
N SER A 180 13.56 21.97 -17.07
CA SER A 180 14.37 20.84 -16.66
C SER A 180 15.59 21.28 -15.85
N VAL A 181 15.76 20.65 -14.68
CA VAL A 181 16.91 20.84 -13.77
C VAL A 181 17.97 19.80 -14.10
N LYS A 182 19.24 20.22 -14.22
CA LYS A 182 20.42 19.34 -14.42
C LYS A 182 20.65 18.46 -13.20
N ILE A 183 20.82 17.14 -13.41
CA ILE A 183 21.07 16.14 -12.37
C ILE A 183 22.46 15.52 -12.56
N VAL A 184 23.20 15.40 -11.45
CA VAL A 184 24.48 14.70 -11.30
C VAL A 184 24.27 13.19 -11.50
N THR A 185 25.02 12.56 -12.41
CA THR A 185 24.82 11.14 -12.76
C THR A 185 25.54 10.19 -11.79
N LEU A 186 24.74 9.53 -10.96
CA LEU A 186 25.08 8.28 -10.26
C LEU A 186 25.29 7.14 -11.28
N PRO A 187 26.03 6.07 -10.93
CA PRO A 187 26.17 4.89 -11.78
C PRO A 187 24.79 4.31 -12.13
N LYS A 188 24.63 3.89 -13.39
CA LYS A 188 23.39 3.35 -13.93
C LYS A 188 23.11 1.97 -13.33
N VAL A 189 22.34 1.95 -12.25
CA VAL A 189 21.81 0.72 -11.66
C VAL A 189 20.81 0.13 -12.67
N ASP A 190 20.91 -1.18 -12.95
CA ASP A 190 19.88 -1.88 -13.71
C ASP A 190 18.62 -1.99 -12.84
N PRO A 191 17.53 -1.26 -13.16
CA PRO A 191 16.32 -1.27 -12.33
C PRO A 191 15.67 -2.65 -12.23
N LYS A 192 16.02 -3.58 -13.13
CA LYS A 192 15.54 -4.97 -13.10
C LYS A 192 16.26 -5.85 -12.07
N LYS A 193 17.38 -5.38 -11.53
CA LYS A 193 18.17 -6.08 -10.50
C LYS A 193 17.95 -5.52 -9.09
N VAL A 194 17.17 -4.46 -8.97
CA VAL A 194 16.80 -3.85 -7.69
C VAL A 194 15.54 -4.53 -7.17
N ILE A 195 15.65 -5.22 -6.05
CA ILE A 195 14.47 -5.70 -5.31
C ILE A 195 13.93 -4.50 -4.54
N GLN A 196 12.72 -4.06 -4.90
CA GLN A 196 12.05 -3.01 -4.15
C GLN A 196 11.44 -3.61 -2.90
N LEU A 197 11.94 -3.19 -1.73
CA LEU A 197 11.18 -3.30 -0.50
C LEU A 197 9.98 -2.36 -0.65
N ASN A 198 8.81 -2.97 -0.85
CA ASN A 198 7.60 -2.23 -1.15
C ASN A 198 7.09 -1.60 0.16
N GLU A 199 7.56 -0.40 0.47
CA GLU A 199 7.07 0.43 1.59
C GLU A 199 5.69 1.06 1.32
N GLY A 200 4.92 0.51 0.35
CA GLY A 200 3.55 0.91 0.07
C GLY A 200 3.33 1.65 -1.25
N VAL A 201 4.17 1.44 -2.28
CA VAL A 201 3.92 1.98 -3.62
C VAL A 201 4.31 0.96 -4.69
N ASP A 202 3.34 0.60 -5.55
CA ASP A 202 3.61 -0.27 -6.70
C ASP A 202 4.44 0.47 -7.77
N PRO A 203 5.58 -0.07 -8.23
CA PRO A 203 6.24 0.43 -9.43
C PRO A 203 5.36 0.11 -10.64
N LYS A 204 5.01 1.14 -11.42
CA LYS A 204 4.30 1.01 -12.69
C LYS A 204 5.01 -0.04 -13.57
N LYS A 205 4.25 -1.02 -14.05
CA LYS A 205 4.71 -2.03 -15.02
C LYS A 205 5.10 -1.34 -16.32
N GLU A 206 6.40 -1.30 -16.65
CA GLU A 206 6.83 -1.13 -18.03
C GLU A 206 6.48 -2.39 -18.82
N THR A 207 5.58 -2.24 -19.79
CA THR A 207 5.29 -3.24 -20.82
C THR A 207 6.53 -3.46 -21.67
N ARG A 208 7.18 -4.62 -21.53
CA ARG A 208 8.13 -5.15 -22.50
C ARG A 208 7.39 -5.31 -23.84
N LYS A 209 7.77 -4.51 -24.84
CA LYS A 209 7.57 -4.89 -26.25
C LYS A 209 8.73 -5.83 -26.62
N ASP A 210 8.44 -7.11 -26.73
CA ASP A 210 9.36 -8.05 -27.36
C ASP A 210 9.49 -7.67 -28.86
N LYS A 211 10.73 -7.43 -29.30
CA LYS A 211 11.06 -7.30 -30.71
C LYS A 211 11.11 -8.70 -31.31
N LYS A 212 10.41 -8.88 -32.44
CA LYS A 212 10.72 -9.92 -33.43
C LYS A 212 12.09 -9.67 -34.04
#